data_AF-A0A1V4IV25-F1
#
_entry.id   AF-A0A1V4IV25-F1
#
_cell.length_a   1.000
_cell.length_b   1.000
_cell.length_c   1.000
_cell.angle_alpha   90.00
_cell.angle_beta   90.00
_cell.angle_gamma   90.00
#
_symmetry.space_group_name_H-M   'P 1'
#
loop_
_entity.id
_entity.type
_entity.pdbx_description
1 polymer ?
#
loop_
_entity_poly.entity_id
_entity_poly.type
_entity_poly.pdbx_seq_one_letter_code
_entity_poly.pdbx_strand_id
1 'polypeptide(L)'
;MNQIAAKIYYLIKTGEVLAITSEMQGCVESTTKEQDMQTHDKLKTHDIDEIDFVELEYGTLVNTFKNIKSYSVDVDNKVFVPVYYTEEELKSIEQQTQNIKDLNTRVSDISDYLSNDNTELISKIEDLIIQSELDKLLN
;
A
#
# COMPACT_ATOMS: atom_id res chain seq x y z
N MET A 1 7.85 25.04 19.99
CA MET A 1 7.02 24.03 19.29
C MET A 1 7.52 22.68 19.74
N ASN A 2 6.62 21.80 20.16
CA ASN A 2 7.01 20.45 20.54
C ASN A 2 7.17 19.61 19.27
N GLN A 3 8.15 18.72 19.31
CA GLN A 3 8.38 17.69 18.30
C GLN A 3 8.25 16.34 19.00
N ILE A 4 7.43 15.47 18.43
CA ILE A 4 7.23 14.11 18.89
C ILE A 4 7.80 13.21 17.81
N ALA A 5 8.82 12.45 18.16
CA ALA A 5 9.39 11.49 17.25
C ALA A 5 8.53 10.23 17.17
N ALA A 6 8.72 9.46 16.10
CA ALA A 6 8.04 8.20 15.91
C ALA A 6 8.51 7.17 16.95
N LYS A 7 7.56 6.41 17.49
CA LYS A 7 7.80 5.28 18.38
C LYS A 7 7.52 3.99 17.63
N ILE A 8 8.42 3.03 17.77
CA ILE A 8 8.31 1.69 17.21
C ILE A 8 8.06 0.75 18.36
N TYR A 9 6.82 0.28 18.49
CA TYR A 9 6.40 -0.70 19.48
C TYR A 9 6.69 -2.11 18.99
N TYR A 10 7.30 -2.93 19.85
CA TYR A 10 7.72 -4.29 19.52
C TYR A 10 7.52 -5.26 20.69
N LEU A 11 7.45 -6.55 20.39
CA LEU A 11 7.43 -7.62 21.39
C LEU A 11 8.83 -7.86 21.95
N ILE A 12 8.98 -7.78 23.27
CA ILE A 12 10.26 -8.01 23.95
C ILE A 12 10.77 -9.44 23.72
N LYS A 13 9.88 -10.42 23.55
CA LYS A 13 10.28 -11.82 23.36
C LYS A 13 10.90 -12.10 21.99
N THR A 14 10.50 -11.37 20.94
CA THR A 14 10.83 -11.72 19.55
C THR A 14 11.47 -10.59 18.75
N GLY A 15 11.37 -9.34 19.21
CA GLY A 15 11.76 -8.17 18.42
C GLY A 15 10.80 -7.85 17.27
N GLU A 16 9.63 -8.51 17.23
CA GLU A 16 8.62 -8.27 16.21
C GLU A 16 7.94 -6.92 16.42
N VAL A 17 7.90 -6.10 15.37
CA VAL A 17 7.29 -4.77 15.40
C VAL A 17 5.77 -4.89 15.27
N LEU A 18 5.05 -4.36 16.25
CA LEU A 18 3.59 -4.38 16.34
C LEU A 18 2.96 -3.11 15.75
N ALA A 19 3.51 -1.95 16.11
CA ALA A 19 2.98 -0.66 15.70
C ALA A 19 4.10 0.38 15.54
N ILE A 20 3.92 1.30 14.61
CA ILE A 20 4.81 2.45 14.39
C ILE A 20 3.93 3.69 14.46
N THR A 21 4.26 4.63 15.35
CA THR A 21 3.56 5.91 15.45
C THR A 21 4.15 6.94 14.49
N SER A 22 3.35 7.93 14.12
CA SER A 22 3.79 9.02 13.24
C SER A 22 4.60 10.07 14.00
N GLU A 23 5.45 10.79 13.29
CA GLU A 23 6.08 12.02 13.78
C GLU A 23 5.05 13.15 13.83
N MET A 24 5.12 14.00 14.86
CA MET A 24 4.22 15.16 15.01
C MET A 24 4.97 16.41 15.46
N GLN A 25 4.50 17.58 15.04
CA GLN A 25 5.06 18.87 15.45
C GLN A 25 3.95 19.90 15.70
N GLY A 26 4.18 20.79 16.65
CA GLY A 26 3.31 21.95 16.90
C GLY A 26 2.84 22.02 18.35
N CYS A 27 1.53 22.14 18.53
CA CYS A 27 0.84 22.08 19.82
C CYS A 27 0.44 20.63 20.13
N VAL A 28 1.44 19.76 20.21
CA VAL A 28 1.27 18.32 20.45
C VAL A 28 1.91 17.93 21.78
N GLU A 29 1.32 16.93 22.44
CA GLU A 29 1.79 16.38 23.70
C GLU A 29 2.18 14.91 23.53
N SER A 30 3.29 14.51 24.14
CA SER A 30 3.75 13.13 24.08
C SER A 30 2.80 12.22 24.84
N THR A 31 2.38 11.14 24.19
CA THR A 31 1.58 10.09 24.81
C THR A 31 2.43 9.18 25.68
N THR A 32 1.85 8.60 26.72
CA THR A 32 2.48 7.51 27.48
C THR A 32 2.29 6.17 26.76
N LYS A 33 3.08 5.17 27.16
CA LYS A 33 2.96 3.80 26.64
C LYS A 33 1.54 3.25 26.84
N GLU A 34 0.95 3.48 28.01
CA GLU A 34 -0.40 3.04 28.36
C GLU A 34 -1.46 3.67 27.45
N GLN A 35 -1.31 4.97 27.16
CA GLN A 35 -2.22 5.69 26.26
C GLN A 35 -2.12 5.17 24.82
N ASP A 36 -0.90 4.92 24.34
CA ASP A 36 -0.68 4.36 23.01
C ASP A 36 -1.23 2.93 22.92
N MET A 37 -1.06 2.11 23.96
CA MET A 37 -1.65 0.77 24.04
C MET A 37 -3.18 0.80 23.99
N GLN A 38 -3.84 1.78 24.60
CA GLN A 38 -5.29 1.95 24.53
C GLN A 38 -5.77 2.52 23.18
N THR A 39 -4.87 3.11 22.40
CA THR A 39 -5.22 3.72 21.11
C THR A 39 -5.00 2.75 19.95
N HIS A 40 -3.95 1.94 20.00
CA HIS A 40 -3.58 1.03 18.92
C HIS A 40 -4.08 -0.39 19.15
N ASP A 41 -4.99 -0.87 18.30
CA ASP A 41 -5.60 -2.20 18.45
C ASP A 41 -4.60 -3.35 18.45
N LYS A 42 -3.50 -3.22 17.68
CA LYS A 42 -2.40 -4.20 17.67
C LYS A 42 -1.63 -4.30 18.99
N LEU A 43 -1.67 -3.26 19.82
CA LEU A 43 -1.01 -3.25 21.13
C LEU A 43 -1.94 -3.75 22.23
N LYS A 44 -3.26 -3.55 22.09
CA LYS A 44 -4.28 -3.99 23.06
C LYS A 44 -4.32 -5.51 23.27
N THR A 45 -3.88 -6.28 22.29
CA THR A 45 -3.89 -7.74 22.33
C THR A 45 -2.74 -8.34 23.15
N HIS A 46 -1.86 -7.51 23.68
CA HIS A 46 -0.67 -7.91 24.43
C HIS A 46 -0.63 -7.25 25.80
N ASP A 47 0.02 -7.91 26.75
CA ASP A 47 0.26 -7.35 28.06
C ASP A 47 1.30 -6.22 27.99
N ILE A 48 1.14 -5.22 28.85
CA ILE A 48 2.03 -4.05 28.88
C ILE A 48 3.49 -4.43 29.13
N ASP A 49 3.72 -5.51 29.88
CA ASP A 49 5.04 -6.02 30.22
C ASP A 49 5.68 -6.83 29.09
N GLU A 50 4.92 -7.17 28.04
CA GLU A 50 5.43 -7.91 26.86
C GLU A 50 5.87 -6.98 25.73
N ILE A 51 5.48 -5.71 25.79
CA ILE A 51 5.76 -4.71 24.77
C ILE A 51 6.83 -3.76 25.28
N ASP A 52 7.75 -3.33 24.43
CA ASP A 52 8.57 -2.14 24.66
C ASP A 52 8.56 -1.28 23.40
N PHE A 53 9.17 -0.10 23.46
CA PHE A 53 9.29 0.78 22.29
C PHE A 53 10.68 1.35 22.13
N VAL A 54 11.05 1.62 20.88
CA VAL A 54 12.21 2.42 20.52
C VAL A 54 11.70 3.73 19.92
N GLU A 55 12.24 4.85 20.39
CA GLU A 55 11.96 6.16 19.81
C GLU A 55 13.01 6.45 18.72
N LEU A 56 12.54 6.80 17.52
CA LEU A 56 13.40 7.25 16.43
C LEU A 56 13.80 8.71 16.64
N GLU A 57 14.75 9.20 15.85
CA GLU A 57 15.03 10.63 15.78
C GLU A 57 13.95 11.36 14.96
N TYR A 58 13.47 12.50 15.46
CA TYR A 58 12.47 13.29 14.75
C TYR A 58 12.94 13.73 13.36
N GLY A 59 12.10 13.54 12.35
CA GLY A 59 12.37 13.87 10.95
C GLY A 59 13.06 12.75 10.19
N THR A 60 13.35 11.61 10.83
CA THR A 60 14.03 10.47 10.19
C THR A 60 13.06 9.41 9.70
N LEU A 61 11.82 9.36 10.20
CA LEU A 61 10.86 8.29 9.90
C LEU A 61 10.72 8.03 8.39
N VAL A 62 10.46 9.08 7.61
CA VAL A 62 10.26 8.96 6.16
C VAL A 62 11.48 8.36 5.46
N ASN A 63 12.69 8.78 5.85
CA ASN A 63 13.91 8.29 5.25
C ASN A 63 14.24 6.86 5.70
N THR A 64 14.02 6.54 6.97
CA THR A 64 14.24 5.23 7.57
C THR A 64 13.37 4.14 6.94
N PHE A 65 12.13 4.47 6.54
CA PHE A 65 11.24 3.51 5.88
C PHE A 65 11.30 3.57 4.35
N LYS A 66 12.10 4.48 3.78
CA LYS A 66 12.28 4.57 2.33
C LYS A 66 13.06 3.36 1.84
N ASN A 67 12.51 2.65 0.86
CA ASN A 67 13.12 1.46 0.24
C ASN A 67 13.43 0.33 1.24
N ILE A 68 12.67 0.23 2.33
CA ILE A 68 12.81 -0.86 3.28
C ILE A 68 12.21 -2.15 2.72
N LYS A 69 12.95 -3.25 2.84
CA LYS A 69 12.57 -4.61 2.48
C LYS A 69 11.92 -5.35 3.64
N SER A 70 12.50 -5.21 4.83
CA SER A 70 11.97 -5.77 6.08
C SER A 70 12.51 -4.99 7.27
N TYR A 71 11.90 -5.15 8.43
CA TYR A 71 12.35 -4.51 9.66
C TYR A 71 12.10 -5.39 10.87
N SER A 72 12.94 -5.21 11.89
CA SER A 72 12.80 -5.82 13.21
C SER A 72 13.41 -4.90 14.26
N VAL A 73 13.22 -5.23 15.54
CA VAL A 73 13.95 -4.58 16.64
C VAL A 73 14.93 -5.58 17.23
N ASP A 74 16.18 -5.15 17.39
CA ASP A 74 17.15 -5.84 18.24
C ASP A 74 16.79 -5.52 19.70
N VAL A 75 16.24 -6.51 20.40
CA VAL A 75 15.74 -6.35 21.78
C VAL A 75 16.90 -6.11 22.76
N ASP A 76 18.04 -6.77 22.55
CA ASP A 76 19.19 -6.68 23.46
C ASP A 76 19.80 -5.28 23.42
N ASN A 77 19.89 -4.69 22.23
CA ASN A 77 20.43 -3.36 22.03
C ASN A 77 19.36 -2.25 22.05
N LYS A 78 18.07 -2.61 22.02
CA LYS A 78 16.92 -1.71 21.86
C LYS A 78 17.06 -0.78 20.65
N VAL A 79 17.43 -1.35 19.50
CA VAL A 79 17.66 -0.60 18.26
C VAL A 79 16.77 -1.13 17.15
N PHE A 80 16.19 -0.21 16.38
CA PHE A 80 15.46 -0.54 15.17
C PHE A 80 16.43 -0.98 14.05
N VAL A 81 16.18 -2.14 13.45
CA VAL A 81 17.02 -2.76 12.43
C VAL A 81 16.26 -2.80 11.09
N PRO A 82 16.43 -1.78 10.23
CA PRO A 82 15.90 -1.79 8.88
C PRO A 82 16.80 -2.60 7.94
N VAL A 83 16.18 -3.41 7.08
CA VAL A 83 16.83 -4.05 5.95
C VAL A 83 16.35 -3.34 4.69
N TYR A 84 17.26 -2.74 3.93
CA TYR A 84 16.93 -2.00 2.71
C TYR A 84 17.07 -2.88 1.47
N TYR A 85 16.30 -2.55 0.43
CA TYR A 85 16.55 -3.09 -0.91
C TYR A 85 17.88 -2.57 -1.45
N THR A 86 18.59 -3.43 -2.18
CA THR A 86 19.75 -3.01 -2.97
C THR A 86 19.31 -2.21 -4.19
N GLU A 87 20.23 -1.45 -4.79
CA GLU A 87 19.94 -0.73 -6.05
C GLU A 87 19.52 -1.69 -7.18
N GLU A 88 20.08 -2.89 -7.23
CA GLU A 88 19.74 -3.90 -8.23
C GLU A 88 18.33 -4.46 -8.03
N GLU A 89 17.94 -4.70 -6.78
CA GLU A 89 16.57 -5.11 -6.43
C GLU A 89 15.56 -4.02 -6.79
N LEU A 90 15.87 -2.76 -6.47
CA LEU A 90 15.00 -1.61 -6.81
C LEU A 90 14.82 -1.47 -8.32
N LYS A 91 15.90 -1.55 -9.11
CA LYS A 91 15.83 -1.52 -10.58
C LYS A 91 14.98 -2.67 -11.13
N SER A 92 15.11 -3.85 -10.54
CA SER A 92 14.33 -5.03 -10.94
C SER A 92 12.84 -4.85 -10.65
N ILE A 93 12.48 -4.29 -9.49
CA ILE A 93 11.10 -3.96 -9.12
C ILE A 93 10.52 -2.88 -10.04
N GLU A 94 11.30 -1.84 -10.35
CA GLU A 94 10.90 -0.76 -11.25
C GLU A 94 10.61 -1.30 -12.66
N GLN A 95 11.50 -2.12 -13.20
CA GLN A 95 11.30 -2.76 -14.50
C GLN A 95 10.05 -3.65 -14.53
N GLN A 96 9.82 -4.45 -13.47
CA GLN A 96 8.62 -5.28 -13.37
C GLN A 96 7.34 -4.42 -13.30
N THR A 97 7.36 -3.34 -12.53
CA THR A 97 6.24 -2.41 -12.40
C THR A 97 5.91 -1.76 -13.75
N GLN A 98 6.93 -1.36 -14.50
CA GLN A 98 6.76 -0.81 -15.85
C GLN A 98 6.18 -1.85 -16.81
N ASN A 99 6.68 -3.08 -16.80
CA ASN A 99 6.15 -4.17 -17.62
C ASN A 99 4.66 -4.44 -17.32
N ILE A 100 4.28 -4.46 -16.04
CA ILE A 100 2.88 -4.66 -15.63
C ILE A 100 2.00 -3.51 -16.11
N LYS A 101 2.48 -2.26 -15.99
CA LYS A 101 1.76 -1.09 -16.49
C LYS A 101 1.53 -1.17 -17.99
N ASP A 102 2.56 -1.53 -18.76
CA ASP A 102 2.45 -1.66 -20.22
C ASP A 102 1.49 -2.79 -20.62
N LEU A 103 1.53 -3.92 -19.92
CA LEU A 103 0.58 -5.02 -20.12
C LEU A 103 -0.87 -4.59 -19.83
N ASN A 104 -1.09 -3.89 -18.71
CA ASN A 104 -2.43 -3.40 -18.34
C ASN A 104 -2.98 -2.42 -19.38
N THR A 105 -2.15 -1.50 -19.89
CA THR A 105 -2.55 -0.60 -20.99
C THR A 105 -2.98 -1.39 -22.22
N ARG A 106 -2.17 -2.37 -22.66
CA ARG A 106 -2.52 -3.20 -23.82
C ARG A 106 -3.80 -4.00 -23.62
N VAL A 107 -4.05 -4.51 -22.42
CA VAL A 107 -5.30 -5.22 -22.09
C VAL A 107 -6.49 -4.27 -22.14
N SER A 108 -6.32 -3.02 -21.67
CA SER A 108 -7.35 -1.98 -21.80
C SER A 108 -7.66 -1.70 -23.27
N ASP A 109 -6.64 -1.45 -24.09
CA ASP A 109 -6.81 -1.16 -25.52
C ASP A 109 -7.55 -2.30 -26.26
N ILE A 110 -7.22 -3.56 -25.94
CA ILE A 110 -7.90 -4.74 -26.49
C ILE A 110 -9.37 -4.76 -26.05
N SER A 111 -9.64 -4.47 -24.78
CA SER A 111 -11.00 -4.47 -24.23
C SER A 111 -11.87 -3.39 -24.88
N ASP A 112 -11.30 -2.21 -25.11
CA ASP A 112 -11.98 -1.10 -25.79
C ASP A 112 -12.28 -1.44 -27.24
N TYR A 113 -11.31 -2.03 -27.95
CA TYR A 113 -11.50 -2.48 -29.34
C TYR A 113 -12.65 -3.49 -29.47
N LEU A 114 -12.66 -4.53 -28.61
CA LEU A 114 -13.70 -5.56 -28.63
C LEU A 114 -15.09 -5.03 -28.26
N SER A 115 -15.17 -3.98 -27.44
CA SER A 115 -16.45 -3.38 -27.03
C SER A 115 -17.05 -2.52 -28.15
N ASN A 116 -16.21 -1.82 -28.91
CA ASN A 116 -16.65 -0.92 -29.98
C ASN A 116 -17.05 -1.67 -31.26
N ASP A 117 -16.25 -2.65 -31.72
CA ASP A 117 -16.52 -3.37 -32.97
C ASP A 117 -17.82 -4.17 -32.92
N ASN A 118 -18.14 -4.77 -31.77
CA ASN A 118 -19.38 -5.53 -31.61
C ASN A 118 -20.61 -4.63 -31.65
N THR A 119 -20.53 -3.41 -31.12
CA THR A 119 -21.69 -2.50 -31.09
C THR A 119 -22.04 -2.02 -32.51
N GLU A 120 -21.04 -1.66 -33.32
CA GLU A 120 -21.27 -1.20 -34.69
C GLU A 120 -21.74 -2.34 -35.62
N LEU A 121 -21.18 -3.54 -35.48
CA LEU A 121 -21.62 -4.73 -36.24
C LEU A 121 -23.04 -5.15 -35.88
N ILE A 122 -23.39 -5.17 -34.58
CA ILE A 122 -24.75 -5.51 -34.13
C ILE A 122 -25.74 -4.51 -34.69
N SER A 123 -25.45 -3.21 -34.60
CA SER A 123 -26.33 -2.17 -35.13
C SER A 123 -26.57 -2.32 -36.64
N LYS A 124 -25.53 -2.60 -37.43
CA LYS A 124 -25.67 -2.86 -38.87
C LYS A 124 -26.50 -4.11 -39.18
N ILE A 125 -26.37 -5.16 -38.37
CA ILE A 125 -27.14 -6.39 -38.54
C ILE A 125 -28.62 -6.13 -38.22
N GLU A 126 -28.91 -5.39 -37.16
CA GLU A 126 -30.28 -4.99 -36.79
C GLU A 126 -30.96 -4.20 -37.91
N ASP A 127 -30.26 -3.21 -38.49
CA ASP A 127 -30.77 -2.43 -39.63
C ASP A 127 -31.10 -3.33 -40.83
N LEU A 128 -30.23 -4.29 -41.15
CA LEU A 128 -30.46 -5.24 -42.25
C LEU A 128 -31.66 -6.16 -41.99
N ILE A 129 -31.84 -6.62 -40.74
CA ILE A 129 -32.99 -7.46 -40.36
C ILE A 129 -34.29 -6.67 -40.51
N ILE A 130 -34.32 -5.42 -40.01
CA ILE A 130 -35.50 -4.54 -40.12
C ILE A 130 -35.87 -4.31 -41.59
N GLN A 131 -34.89 -4.01 -42.43
CA GLN A 131 -35.12 -3.80 -43.86
C GLN A 131 -35.67 -5.06 -44.53
N SER A 132 -35.13 -6.24 -44.22
CA SER A 132 -35.63 -7.50 -44.77
C SER A 132 -37.08 -7.80 -44.38
N GLU A 133 -37.51 -7.47 -43.16
CA GLU A 133 -38.90 -7.69 -42.73
C GLU A 133 -39.86 -6.68 -43.38
N LEU A 134 -39.44 -5.43 -43.57
CA LEU A 134 -40.21 -4.43 -44.33
C LEU A 134 -40.44 -4.88 -45.78
N ASP A 135 -39.39 -5.38 -46.44
CA ASP A 135 -39.47 -5.84 -47.84
C ASP A 135 -40.40 -7.05 -48.02
N LYS A 136 -40.57 -7.89 -46.98
CA LYS A 136 -41.53 -9.02 -46.97
C LYS A 136 -42.98 -8.57 -46.81
N LEU A 137 -43.23 -7.44 -46.17
CA LEU A 137 -44.58 -6.90 -45.97
C LEU A 137 -45.10 -6.10 -47.18
N LEU A 138 -44.17 -5.64 -48.03
CA LEU A 138 -44.44 -4.83 -49.22
C LEU A 138 -44.59 -5.65 -50.53
N ASN A 139 -44.28 -6.95 -50.49
CA ASN A 139 -44.46 -7.91 -51.60
C ASN A 139 -45.54 -8.93 -51.28
#